data_AF-A0A2C5XYT0-F1
#
_entry.id   AF-A0A2C5XYT0-F1
#
_cell.length_a   1.000
_cell.length_b   1.000
_cell.length_c   1.000
_cell.angle_alpha   90.00
_cell.angle_beta   90.00
_cell.angle_gamma   90.00
#
_symmetry.space_group_name_H-M   'P 1'
#
loop_
_entity.id
_entity.type
_entity.pdbx_description
1 polymer ?
#
loop_
_entity_poly.entity_id
_entity_poly.type
_entity_poly.pdbx_seq_one_letter_code
_entity_poly.pdbx_strand_id
1 'polypeptide(L)'
;MSTLQTDNSQHEGRLRTDDSRDDSPPPAYECSTTTFVHQLARMPPIPRHQHDPTTSLRFEFAGRSPTRWEAVFDVYAADVPALMRQGFYVTKENVRESKNSFTASLSETNKRHGWTKGRNYYLEHNSSFTWGGRWHGYLTVFANDLSTLSNFRIEHLTVEAIQLAEAWNRQGEPVYAFHCEYPNQSWNAIYDDMPMKGLWPWPRDSKADSPTEKGMWEGLCIVQ
;
A
#
# COMPACT_ATOMS: atom_id res chain seq x y z
N MET A 1 71.00 11.84 20.17
CA MET A 1 71.70 12.46 19.02
C MET A 1 72.51 11.38 18.33
N SER A 2 72.10 11.00 17.11
CA SER A 2 72.83 10.22 16.06
C SER A 2 71.82 10.00 14.92
N THR A 3 71.88 10.78 13.82
CA THR A 3 72.49 10.48 12.49
C THR A 3 71.74 9.41 11.68
N LEU A 4 70.97 9.82 10.66
CA LEU A 4 71.27 9.84 9.19
C LEU A 4 71.04 8.47 8.51
N GLN A 5 70.04 8.36 7.61
CA GLN A 5 70.16 8.31 6.12
C GLN A 5 71.05 7.13 5.64
N THR A 6 70.65 6.26 4.70
CA THR A 6 70.27 6.56 3.30
C THR A 6 69.81 5.28 2.56
N ASP A 7 68.87 5.49 1.63
CA ASP A 7 68.84 5.05 0.22
C ASP A 7 68.55 3.65 -0.34
N ASN A 8 67.93 3.77 -1.54
CA ASN A 8 67.96 2.96 -2.76
C ASN A 8 66.96 1.79 -2.92
N SER A 9 65.96 1.93 -3.82
CA SER A 9 66.02 1.80 -5.31
C SER A 9 65.98 0.32 -5.73
N GLN A 10 65.33 -0.18 -6.78
CA GLN A 10 64.57 0.32 -7.93
C GLN A 10 64.03 -0.95 -8.67
N HIS A 11 63.29 -0.72 -9.77
CA HIS A 11 62.83 -1.64 -10.85
C HIS A 11 61.38 -2.13 -10.74
N GLU A 12 60.41 -1.61 -11.50
CA GLU A 12 60.23 -1.37 -12.97
C GLU A 12 60.08 -2.62 -13.85
N GLY A 13 59.09 -2.54 -14.76
CA GLY A 13 58.87 -3.42 -15.92
C GLY A 13 57.49 -4.08 -15.90
N ARG A 14 56.37 -3.44 -16.29
CA ARG A 14 55.96 -2.95 -17.63
C ARG A 14 55.84 -4.06 -18.68
N LEU A 15 54.61 -4.40 -19.09
CA LEU A 15 54.24 -4.62 -20.49
C LEU A 15 52.70 -4.65 -20.68
N ARG A 16 52.26 -3.81 -21.62
CA ARG A 16 50.91 -3.69 -22.20
C ARG A 16 50.73 -4.74 -23.30
N THR A 17 49.48 -5.14 -23.53
CA THR A 17 48.83 -5.38 -24.84
C THR A 17 47.32 -5.43 -24.57
N ASP A 18 46.50 -4.51 -25.13
CA ASP A 18 45.89 -4.54 -26.47
C ASP A 18 44.42 -4.99 -26.32
N ASP A 19 43.48 -4.06 -26.17
CA ASP A 19 42.62 -3.45 -27.21
C ASP A 19 41.79 -4.45 -28.02
N SER A 20 40.57 -4.71 -27.53
CA SER A 20 39.43 -5.11 -28.35
C SER A 20 38.14 -4.68 -27.66
N ARG A 21 37.64 -3.50 -28.04
CA ARG A 21 36.27 -3.06 -27.71
C ARG A 21 35.30 -3.92 -28.51
N ASP A 22 34.61 -4.79 -27.79
CA ASP A 22 33.47 -5.56 -28.29
C ASP A 22 32.23 -4.65 -28.29
N ASP A 23 31.99 -3.96 -29.42
CA ASP A 23 30.78 -3.17 -29.70
C ASP A 23 29.61 -4.10 -30.13
N SER A 24 29.34 -5.12 -29.34
CA SER A 24 28.10 -5.89 -29.47
C SER A 24 26.96 -5.15 -28.78
N PRO A 25 25.85 -4.81 -29.47
CA PRO A 25 24.68 -4.23 -28.80
C PRO A 25 24.18 -5.23 -27.74
N PRO A 26 23.74 -4.74 -26.55
CA PRO A 26 23.21 -5.65 -25.54
C PRO A 26 22.06 -6.46 -26.14
N PRO A 27 21.93 -7.75 -25.78
CA PRO A 27 20.81 -8.56 -26.24
C PRO A 27 19.51 -7.82 -25.92
N ALA A 28 18.61 -7.76 -26.90
CA ALA A 28 17.27 -7.22 -26.71
C ALA A 28 16.70 -7.87 -25.46
N TYR A 29 16.45 -7.05 -24.44
CA TYR A 29 15.79 -7.51 -23.22
C TYR A 29 14.44 -8.06 -23.68
N GLU A 30 14.33 -9.38 -23.75
CA GLU A 30 13.02 -10.02 -23.74
C GLU A 30 12.35 -9.51 -22.47
N CYS A 31 11.34 -8.67 -22.70
CA CYS A 31 10.49 -8.09 -21.69
C CYS A 31 9.94 -9.25 -20.87
N SER A 32 10.62 -9.54 -19.75
CA SER A 32 10.27 -10.64 -18.88
C SER A 32 9.03 -10.21 -18.12
N THR A 33 7.86 -10.51 -18.68
CA THR A 33 6.54 -10.39 -18.04
C THR A 33 6.37 -11.38 -16.87
N THR A 34 7.45 -11.93 -16.32
CA THR A 34 7.44 -13.06 -15.38
C THR A 34 7.85 -12.69 -13.96
N THR A 35 8.15 -11.41 -13.67
CA THR A 35 8.62 -11.04 -12.31
C THR A 35 7.49 -10.72 -11.32
N PHE A 36 6.30 -10.31 -11.77
CA PHE A 36 5.23 -9.89 -10.84
C PHE A 36 4.60 -11.04 -10.05
N VAL A 37 4.45 -12.22 -10.67
CA VAL A 37 3.90 -13.41 -9.98
C VAL A 37 4.82 -13.87 -8.84
N HIS A 38 6.12 -13.64 -8.96
CA HIS A 38 7.08 -14.01 -7.91
C HIS A 38 7.15 -13.03 -6.73
N GLN A 39 6.62 -11.81 -6.86
CA GLN A 39 6.73 -10.80 -5.79
C GLN A 39 5.59 -10.90 -4.77
N LEU A 40 4.40 -11.35 -5.17
CA LEU A 40 3.32 -11.74 -4.25
C LEU A 40 3.71 -12.93 -3.35
N ALA A 41 4.66 -13.77 -3.79
CA ALA A 41 5.12 -14.93 -3.04
C ALA A 41 6.19 -14.63 -1.97
N ARG A 42 6.70 -13.39 -1.86
CA ARG A 42 7.85 -13.06 -1.01
C ARG A 42 7.55 -12.19 0.21
N MET A 43 6.29 -11.85 0.45
CA MET A 43 5.92 -11.28 1.74
C MET A 43 6.05 -12.37 2.81
N PRO A 44 6.82 -12.15 3.89
CA PRO A 44 6.79 -13.06 5.02
C PRO A 44 5.34 -13.15 5.51
N PRO A 45 4.84 -14.35 5.86
CA PRO A 45 3.50 -14.48 6.39
C PRO A 45 3.38 -13.56 7.59
N ILE A 46 2.52 -12.55 7.48
CA ILE A 46 2.13 -11.70 8.60
C ILE A 46 1.70 -12.68 9.71
N PRO A 47 2.20 -12.58 10.95
CA PRO A 47 1.76 -13.43 12.04
C PRO A 47 0.26 -13.25 12.23
N ARG A 48 -0.52 -14.14 11.60
CA ARG A 48 -1.98 -14.14 11.69
C ARG A 48 -2.33 -14.57 13.09
N HIS A 49 -3.02 -13.70 13.83
CA HIS A 49 -3.72 -14.12 15.04
C HIS A 49 -4.59 -15.34 14.68
N GLN A 50 -4.44 -16.41 15.46
CA GLN A 50 -5.07 -17.72 15.30
C GLN A 50 -6.52 -17.64 14.79
N HIS A 51 -6.75 -18.27 13.64
CA HIS A 51 -8.00 -18.70 13.00
C HIS A 51 -9.32 -18.27 13.70
N ASP A 52 -9.74 -17.04 13.44
CA ASP A 52 -11.16 -16.79 13.25
C ASP A 52 -11.51 -17.26 11.83
N PRO A 53 -12.52 -18.13 11.59
CA PRO A 53 -12.91 -18.60 10.25
C PRO A 53 -13.55 -17.50 9.37
N THR A 54 -13.19 -16.25 9.59
CA THR A 54 -13.69 -15.09 8.89
C THR A 54 -12.86 -14.80 7.64
N THR A 55 -13.53 -14.21 6.67
CA THR A 55 -12.92 -13.73 5.45
C THR A 55 -12.16 -12.45 5.78
N SER A 56 -10.94 -12.25 5.28
CA SER A 56 -10.14 -11.08 5.61
C SER A 56 -10.03 -10.13 4.43
N LEU A 57 -9.98 -8.83 4.72
CA LEU A 57 -9.65 -7.78 3.78
C LEU A 57 -8.51 -6.94 4.34
N ARG A 58 -7.70 -6.37 3.47
CA ARG A 58 -6.65 -5.42 3.82
C ARG A 58 -6.73 -4.23 2.88
N PHE A 59 -6.74 -3.04 3.45
CA PHE A 59 -6.63 -1.79 2.71
C PHE A 59 -5.42 -1.01 3.22
N GLU A 60 -4.62 -0.50 2.30
CA GLU A 60 -3.55 0.45 2.61
C GLU A 60 -3.88 1.80 1.97
N PHE A 61 -3.78 2.85 2.77
CA PHE A 61 -4.13 4.21 2.39
C PHE A 61 -2.91 5.12 2.55
N ALA A 62 -2.80 6.13 1.69
CA ALA A 62 -1.81 7.18 1.82
C ALA A 62 -2.45 8.56 1.67
N GLY A 63 -2.28 9.40 2.69
CA GLY A 63 -2.63 10.81 2.64
C GLY A 63 -1.55 11.63 1.94
N ARG A 64 -1.98 12.45 0.97
CA ARG A 64 -1.09 13.41 0.29
C ARG A 64 -1.01 14.73 1.07
N SER A 65 0.05 15.49 0.75
CA SER A 65 0.43 16.81 1.27
C SER A 65 -0.74 17.73 1.69
N PRO A 66 -0.60 18.54 2.76
CA PRO A 66 0.64 18.81 3.53
C PRO A 66 0.92 17.85 4.68
N THR A 67 -0.07 17.08 5.15
CA THR A 67 0.10 16.15 6.27
C THR A 67 0.23 14.73 5.73
N ARG A 68 1.47 14.26 5.59
CA ARG A 68 1.78 12.90 5.14
C ARG A 68 1.40 11.88 6.21
N TRP A 69 0.49 10.99 5.89
CA TRP A 69 0.12 9.84 6.73
C TRP A 69 -0.06 8.60 5.86
N GLU A 70 0.13 7.43 6.44
CA GLU A 70 -0.22 6.15 5.85
C GLU A 70 -1.15 5.40 6.81
N ALA A 71 -2.04 4.57 6.30
CA ALA A 71 -2.89 3.76 7.15
C ALA A 71 -3.03 2.34 6.62
N VAL A 72 -3.05 1.39 7.53
CA VAL A 72 -3.34 -0.02 7.25
C VAL A 72 -4.64 -0.37 7.94
N PHE A 73 -5.60 -0.90 7.19
CA PHE A 73 -6.89 -1.32 7.70
C PHE A 73 -7.13 -2.80 7.40
N ASP A 74 -6.98 -3.61 8.43
CA ASP A 74 -7.28 -5.04 8.36
C ASP A 74 -8.74 -5.23 8.82
N VAL A 75 -9.56 -5.87 7.98
CA VAL A 75 -11.00 -6.06 8.19
C VAL A 75 -11.31 -7.54 8.17
N TYR A 76 -12.17 -7.96 9.09
CA TYR A 76 -12.68 -9.31 9.21
C TYR A 76 -14.18 -9.28 8.95
N ALA A 77 -14.62 -10.02 7.94
CA ALA A 77 -16.00 -10.06 7.51
C ALA A 77 -16.51 -11.51 7.46
N ALA A 78 -17.75 -11.70 7.90
CA ALA A 78 -18.41 -13.00 7.81
C ALA A 78 -18.65 -13.46 6.36
N ASP A 79 -18.85 -12.49 5.46
CA ASP A 79 -19.25 -12.67 4.05
C ASP A 79 -18.72 -11.50 3.19
N VAL A 80 -17.56 -11.71 2.54
CA VAL A 80 -16.97 -10.71 1.62
C VAL A 80 -17.80 -10.52 0.35
N PRO A 81 -18.31 -11.57 -0.33
CA PRO A 81 -19.20 -11.38 -1.47
C PRO A 81 -20.37 -10.43 -1.16
N ALA A 82 -21.05 -10.61 -0.02
CA ALA A 82 -22.12 -9.70 0.38
C ALA A 82 -21.61 -8.26 0.59
N LEU A 83 -20.49 -8.09 1.28
CA LEU A 83 -19.87 -6.79 1.56
C LEU A 83 -19.42 -6.06 0.27
N MET A 84 -18.89 -6.80 -0.71
CA MET A 84 -18.55 -6.29 -2.04
C MET A 84 -19.79 -5.79 -2.77
N ARG A 85 -20.80 -6.64 -2.90
CA ARG A 85 -22.03 -6.35 -3.64
C ARG A 85 -22.80 -5.15 -3.08
N GLN A 86 -22.83 -4.98 -1.76
CA GLN A 86 -23.53 -3.88 -1.10
C GLN A 86 -22.71 -2.58 -1.06
N GLY A 87 -21.39 -2.72 -1.19
CA GLY A 87 -20.43 -1.65 -1.01
C GLY A 87 -19.90 -1.59 0.42
N PHE A 88 -18.60 -1.33 0.54
CA PHE A 88 -17.94 -1.23 1.83
C PHE A 88 -17.76 0.24 2.21
N TYR A 89 -18.59 0.74 3.13
CA TYR A 89 -18.53 2.13 3.59
C TYR A 89 -18.04 2.19 5.02
N VAL A 90 -17.14 3.15 5.27
CA VAL A 90 -16.59 3.41 6.59
C VAL A 90 -16.91 4.85 6.96
N THR A 91 -17.51 5.03 8.12
CA THR A 91 -17.94 6.32 8.64
C THR A 91 -17.50 6.46 10.10
N LYS A 92 -17.63 7.68 10.64
CA LYS A 92 -17.36 7.93 12.06
C LYS A 92 -18.19 7.05 12.99
N GLU A 93 -19.40 6.66 12.60
CA GLU A 93 -20.29 5.81 13.40
C GLU A 93 -19.75 4.39 13.60
N ASN A 94 -18.85 3.95 12.73
CA ASN A 94 -18.20 2.65 12.85
C ASN A 94 -17.12 2.63 13.94
N VAL A 95 -16.63 3.79 14.38
CA VAL A 95 -15.52 3.89 15.33
C VAL A 95 -15.99 3.58 16.74
N ARG A 96 -15.25 2.71 17.44
CA ARG A 96 -15.41 2.52 18.88
C ARG A 96 -14.36 3.32 19.63
N GLU A 97 -14.70 4.55 19.98
CA GLU A 97 -13.79 5.52 20.58
C GLU A 97 -13.08 5.00 21.84
N SER A 98 -13.77 4.22 22.67
CA SER A 98 -13.21 3.62 23.89
C SER A 98 -12.08 2.61 23.66
N LYS A 99 -11.90 2.14 22.42
CA LYS A 99 -10.85 1.20 22.02
C LYS A 99 -9.68 1.86 21.28
N ASN A 100 -9.75 3.17 21.05
CA ASN A 100 -8.69 3.88 20.34
C ASN A 100 -7.45 4.06 21.23
N SER A 101 -6.26 3.94 20.65
CA SER A 101 -5.00 4.07 21.39
C SER A 101 -3.89 4.64 20.50
N PHE A 102 -2.86 5.22 21.12
CA PHE A 102 -1.60 5.49 20.44
C PHE A 102 -0.67 4.29 20.56
N THR A 103 0.06 4.00 19.51
CA THR A 103 1.02 2.90 19.48
C THR A 103 2.27 3.28 20.28
N ALA A 104 2.59 2.50 21.30
CA ALA A 104 3.77 2.73 22.14
C ALA A 104 5.09 2.51 21.38
N SER A 105 5.13 1.52 20.48
CA SER A 105 6.28 1.22 19.63
C SER A 105 5.86 0.75 18.25
N LEU A 106 6.47 1.30 17.21
CA LEU A 106 6.26 0.87 15.84
C LEU A 106 7.09 -0.38 15.51
N SER A 107 6.61 -1.18 14.55
CA SER A 107 7.39 -2.27 13.97
C SER A 107 8.65 -1.72 13.26
N GLU A 108 9.69 -2.55 13.14
CA GLU A 108 10.91 -2.17 12.41
C GLU A 108 10.63 -1.83 10.94
N THR A 109 9.67 -2.52 10.31
CA THR A 109 9.21 -2.20 8.96
C THR A 109 8.71 -0.76 8.89
N ASN A 110 7.79 -0.37 9.78
CA ASN A 110 7.22 0.98 9.76
C ASN A 110 8.28 2.06 10.04
N LYS A 111 9.25 1.77 10.93
CA LYS A 111 10.39 2.66 11.16
C LYS A 111 11.26 2.83 9.92
N ARG A 112 11.49 1.76 9.14
CA ARG A 112 12.24 1.82 7.86
C ARG A 112 11.51 2.66 6.80
N HIS A 113 10.17 2.71 6.85
CA HIS A 113 9.36 3.63 6.02
C HIS A 113 9.40 5.09 6.52
N GLY A 114 10.10 5.35 7.62
CA GLY A 114 10.29 6.69 8.19
C GLY A 114 9.26 7.09 9.25
N TRP A 115 8.29 6.23 9.55
CA TRP A 115 7.24 6.54 10.51
C TRP A 115 7.75 6.50 11.95
N THR A 116 7.30 7.45 12.76
CA THR A 116 7.74 7.58 14.16
C THR A 116 6.60 7.42 15.17
N LYS A 117 5.35 7.63 14.74
CA LYS A 117 4.14 7.54 15.57
C LYS A 117 3.06 6.68 14.90
N GLY A 118 2.20 6.08 15.71
CA GLY A 118 1.04 5.33 15.27
C GLY A 118 -0.19 5.59 16.14
N ARG A 119 -1.39 5.50 15.54
CA ARG A 119 -2.67 5.56 16.25
C ARG A 119 -3.57 4.44 15.74
N ASN A 120 -4.10 3.65 16.68
CA ASN A 120 -4.97 2.52 16.41
C ASN A 120 -6.42 2.91 16.63
N TYR A 121 -7.28 2.45 15.73
CA TYR A 121 -8.72 2.56 15.80
C TYR A 121 -9.32 1.17 15.67
N TYR A 122 -10.36 0.92 16.45
CA TYR A 122 -11.20 -0.26 16.28
C TYR A 122 -12.52 0.17 15.64
N LEU A 123 -12.85 -0.46 14.53
CA LEU A 123 -14.05 -0.19 13.76
C LEU A 123 -14.94 -1.43 13.73
N GLU A 124 -16.25 -1.24 13.83
CA GLU A 124 -17.21 -2.32 13.63
C GLU A 124 -18.46 -1.84 12.90
N HIS A 125 -19.13 -2.80 12.27
CA HIS A 125 -20.38 -2.56 11.58
C HIS A 125 -21.44 -2.04 12.57
N ASN A 126 -21.96 -0.83 12.30
CA ASN A 126 -23.04 -0.25 13.11
C ASN A 126 -24.39 -0.74 12.56
N SER A 127 -25.04 -1.67 13.26
CA SER A 127 -26.29 -2.30 12.84
C SER A 127 -27.49 -1.53 13.39
N SER A 128 -27.95 -0.50 12.68
CA SER A 128 -29.32 0.01 12.84
C SER A 128 -30.25 -0.42 11.68
N PHE A 129 -29.71 -0.73 10.49
CA PHE A 129 -30.46 -1.36 9.39
C PHE A 129 -29.64 -2.47 8.74
N THR A 130 -30.27 -3.63 8.58
CA THR A 130 -29.69 -4.89 8.13
C THR A 130 -29.38 -4.93 6.63
N TRP A 131 -28.72 -6.02 6.25
CA TRP A 131 -28.28 -6.43 4.92
C TRP A 131 -26.86 -5.97 4.58
N GLY A 132 -25.93 -6.48 5.38
CA GLY A 132 -24.54 -6.73 5.02
C GLY A 132 -23.83 -7.58 6.05
N GLY A 133 -22.84 -8.35 5.59
CA GLY A 133 -22.08 -9.23 6.46
C GLY A 133 -21.52 -8.41 7.62
N ARG A 134 -21.73 -8.88 8.87
CA ARG A 134 -21.10 -8.26 10.03
C ARG A 134 -19.58 -8.24 9.78
N TRP A 135 -19.00 -7.08 10.01
CA TRP A 135 -17.56 -6.89 9.92
C TRP A 135 -17.05 -6.09 11.11
N HIS A 136 -15.80 -6.31 11.44
CA HIS A 136 -15.02 -5.45 12.32
C HIS A 136 -13.60 -5.34 11.77
N GLY A 137 -12.83 -4.37 12.23
CA GLY A 137 -11.48 -4.18 11.73
C GLY A 137 -10.64 -3.29 12.62
N TYR A 138 -9.34 -3.34 12.35
CA TYR A 138 -8.31 -2.60 13.04
C TYR A 138 -7.63 -1.69 12.04
N LEU A 139 -7.78 -0.38 12.25
CA LEU A 139 -7.13 0.64 11.45
C LEU A 139 -5.95 1.18 12.25
N THR A 140 -4.75 1.11 11.68
CA THR A 140 -3.57 1.77 12.24
C THR A 140 -3.13 2.87 11.31
N VAL A 141 -3.07 4.10 11.81
CA VAL A 141 -2.59 5.28 11.09
C VAL A 141 -1.19 5.63 11.57
N PHE A 142 -0.27 5.81 10.64
CA PHE A 142 1.12 6.17 10.86
C PHE A 142 1.38 7.61 10.40
N ALA A 143 2.20 8.32 11.16
CA ALA A 143 2.69 9.65 10.80
C ALA A 143 4.03 9.95 11.50
N ASN A 144 4.64 11.07 11.13
CA ASN A 144 5.91 11.52 11.72
C ASN A 144 5.72 12.38 12.97
N ASP A 145 4.50 12.80 13.25
CA ASP A 145 4.18 13.69 14.36
C ASP A 145 2.78 13.42 14.92
N LEU A 146 2.57 13.82 16.18
CA LEU A 146 1.30 13.62 16.88
C LEU A 146 0.20 14.56 16.41
N SER A 147 0.53 15.71 15.82
CA SER A 147 -0.47 16.67 15.31
C SER A 147 -1.22 16.06 14.13
N THR A 148 -0.48 15.46 13.19
CA THR A 148 -1.04 14.71 12.05
C THR A 148 -2.00 13.60 12.52
N LEU A 149 -1.58 12.78 13.50
CA LEU A 149 -2.44 11.71 14.04
C LEU A 149 -3.65 12.24 14.83
N SER A 150 -3.51 13.39 15.48
CA SER A 150 -4.59 14.03 16.23
C SER A 150 -5.63 14.66 15.29
N ASN A 151 -5.19 15.16 14.14
CA ASN A 151 -6.03 15.75 13.10
C ASN A 151 -6.58 14.72 12.12
N PHE A 152 -6.08 13.48 12.12
CA PHE A 152 -6.63 12.41 11.30
C PHE A 152 -8.10 12.16 11.63
N ARG A 153 -8.90 11.97 10.57
CA ARG A 153 -10.33 11.70 10.62
C ARG A 153 -10.62 10.50 9.73
N ILE A 154 -11.63 9.70 10.09
CA ILE A 154 -11.99 8.48 9.34
C ILE A 154 -12.42 8.83 7.92
N GLU A 155 -13.00 10.00 7.74
CA GLU A 155 -13.42 10.58 6.47
C GLU A 155 -12.24 10.82 5.50
N HIS A 156 -10.99 10.78 5.98
CA HIS A 156 -9.81 10.79 5.12
C HIS A 156 -9.55 9.44 4.44
N LEU A 157 -10.22 8.36 4.87
CA LEU A 157 -10.20 7.08 4.18
C LEU A 157 -11.11 7.17 2.96
N THR A 158 -10.56 7.68 1.86
CA THR A 158 -11.24 7.74 0.57
C THR A 158 -10.67 6.70 -0.38
N VAL A 159 -11.39 6.46 -1.47
CA VAL A 159 -10.98 5.50 -2.50
C VAL A 159 -9.69 5.96 -3.17
N GLU A 160 -9.55 7.26 -3.40
CA GLU A 160 -8.40 7.88 -4.04
C GLU A 160 -7.14 7.80 -3.17
N ALA A 161 -7.32 7.65 -1.85
CA ALA A 161 -6.22 7.42 -0.92
C ALA A 161 -5.73 5.96 -0.92
N ILE A 162 -6.48 5.01 -1.49
CA ILE A 162 -6.11 3.59 -1.48
C ILE A 162 -4.90 3.33 -2.38
N GLN A 163 -3.86 2.76 -1.78
CA GLN A 163 -2.67 2.25 -2.47
C GLN A 163 -2.82 0.77 -2.79
N LEU A 164 -3.35 -0.01 -1.85
CA LEU A 164 -3.56 -1.45 -1.94
C LEU A 164 -4.93 -1.82 -1.39
N ALA A 165 -5.65 -2.72 -2.06
CA ALA A 165 -6.82 -3.36 -1.52
C ALA A 165 -6.83 -4.84 -1.89
N GLU A 166 -6.94 -5.71 -0.89
CA GLU A 166 -6.90 -7.16 -1.06
C GLU A 166 -8.01 -7.82 -0.23
N ALA A 167 -8.52 -8.95 -0.72
CA ALA A 167 -9.42 -9.80 0.06
C ALA A 167 -9.08 -11.29 -0.14
N TRP A 168 -9.27 -12.08 0.91
CA TRP A 168 -9.01 -13.52 0.93
C TRP A 168 -10.20 -14.28 1.46
N ASN A 169 -10.56 -15.41 0.84
CA ASN A 169 -11.60 -16.31 1.31
C ASN A 169 -11.24 -16.99 2.65
N ARG A 170 -12.13 -17.83 3.18
CA ARG A 170 -11.90 -18.56 4.45
C ARG A 170 -10.75 -19.57 4.38
N GLN A 171 -10.40 -20.00 3.17
CA GLN A 171 -9.26 -20.87 2.88
C GLN A 171 -7.94 -20.07 2.83
N GLY A 172 -8.00 -18.74 2.94
CA GLY A 172 -6.85 -17.85 2.84
C GLY A 172 -6.37 -17.63 1.40
N GLU A 173 -7.17 -18.02 0.41
CA GLU A 173 -6.88 -17.80 -1.01
C GLU A 173 -7.33 -16.40 -1.39
N PRO A 174 -6.53 -15.65 -2.18
CA PRO A 174 -6.90 -14.31 -2.58
C PRO A 174 -8.09 -14.38 -3.55
N VAL A 175 -9.07 -13.50 -3.36
CA VAL A 175 -10.30 -13.40 -4.18
C VAL A 175 -10.49 -12.01 -4.80
N TYR A 176 -9.66 -11.06 -4.40
CA TYR A 176 -9.63 -9.71 -4.94
C TYR A 176 -8.25 -9.08 -4.71
N ALA A 177 -7.75 -8.34 -5.70
CA ALA A 177 -6.57 -7.51 -5.53
C ALA A 177 -6.65 -6.24 -6.38
N PHE A 178 -6.17 -5.15 -5.82
CA PHE A 178 -5.95 -3.88 -6.50
C PHE A 178 -4.67 -3.24 -5.97
N HIS A 179 -3.89 -2.67 -6.88
CA HIS A 179 -2.72 -1.85 -6.56
C HIS A 179 -2.74 -0.59 -7.42
N CYS A 180 -2.66 0.60 -6.82
CA CYS A 180 -2.83 1.86 -7.56
C CYS A 180 -1.74 2.11 -8.61
N GLU A 181 -0.53 1.60 -8.40
CA GLU A 181 0.57 1.70 -9.38
C GLU A 181 0.43 0.72 -10.56
N TYR A 182 -0.34 -0.36 -10.39
CA TYR A 182 -0.52 -1.41 -11.39
C TYR A 182 -2.01 -1.73 -11.58
N PRO A 183 -2.84 -0.73 -11.97
CA PRO A 183 -4.28 -0.91 -12.02
C PRO A 183 -4.71 -1.97 -13.05
N ASN A 184 -3.90 -2.20 -14.10
CA ASN A 184 -4.10 -3.23 -15.10
C ASN A 184 -3.86 -4.67 -14.59
N GLN A 185 -3.31 -4.82 -13.39
CA GLN A 185 -3.16 -6.11 -12.70
C GLN A 185 -4.22 -6.31 -11.61
N SER A 186 -5.23 -5.43 -11.54
CA SER A 186 -6.34 -5.58 -10.60
C SER A 186 -7.30 -6.66 -11.07
N TRP A 187 -7.89 -7.40 -10.14
CA TRP A 187 -8.83 -8.48 -10.45
C TRP A 187 -9.79 -8.75 -9.29
N ASN A 188 -10.92 -9.37 -9.62
CA ASN A 188 -11.98 -9.76 -8.69
C ASN A 188 -12.52 -11.12 -9.13
N ALA A 189 -12.18 -12.17 -8.39
CA ALA A 189 -12.56 -13.54 -8.73
C ALA A 189 -14.01 -13.89 -8.33
N ILE A 190 -14.72 -13.00 -7.64
CA ILE A 190 -16.10 -13.24 -7.17
C ILE A 190 -17.12 -12.68 -8.17
N TYR A 191 -16.86 -11.49 -8.71
CA TYR A 191 -17.81 -10.75 -9.53
C TYR A 191 -17.24 -10.22 -10.86
N ASP A 192 -16.02 -10.62 -11.20
CA ASP A 192 -15.32 -10.18 -12.41
C ASP A 192 -15.34 -8.64 -12.53
N ASP A 193 -15.91 -8.12 -13.61
CA ASP A 193 -15.92 -6.70 -13.95
C ASP A 193 -17.13 -5.93 -13.37
N MET A 194 -17.92 -6.53 -12.47
CA MET A 194 -19.05 -5.83 -11.86
C MET A 194 -18.55 -4.60 -11.07
N PRO A 195 -19.05 -3.38 -11.32
CA PRO A 195 -18.62 -2.20 -10.60
C PRO A 195 -18.95 -2.27 -9.10
N MET A 196 -17.97 -1.93 -8.28
CA MET A 196 -18.07 -1.97 -6.81
C MET A 196 -18.25 -0.56 -6.22
N LYS A 197 -18.88 -0.49 -5.05
CA LYS A 197 -19.17 0.78 -4.36
C LYS A 197 -18.42 0.91 -3.03
N GLY A 198 -18.36 2.12 -2.48
CA GLY A 198 -17.65 2.37 -1.22
C GLY A 198 -16.14 2.33 -1.42
N LEU A 199 -15.40 1.67 -0.53
CA LEU A 199 -13.94 1.60 -0.51
C LEU A 199 -13.33 0.57 -1.47
N TRP A 200 -14.09 0.00 -2.41
CA TRP A 200 -13.56 -0.91 -3.42
C TRP A 200 -13.01 -0.13 -4.62
N PRO A 201 -11.69 0.01 -4.81
CA PRO A 201 -11.14 0.88 -5.85
C PRO A 201 -11.32 0.35 -7.27
N TRP A 202 -11.65 -0.93 -7.44
CA TRP A 202 -11.85 -1.58 -8.73
C TRP A 202 -12.88 -2.73 -8.59
N PRO A 203 -13.57 -3.16 -9.66
CA PRO A 203 -13.86 -2.39 -10.86
C PRO A 203 -14.72 -1.15 -10.53
N ARG A 204 -14.56 -0.08 -11.29
CA ARG A 204 -15.25 1.20 -11.11
C ARG A 204 -16.13 1.52 -12.31
N ASP A 205 -17.27 2.14 -12.07
CA ASP A 205 -18.13 2.62 -13.15
C ASP A 205 -17.54 3.93 -13.69
N SER A 206 -16.91 3.83 -14.86
CA SER A 206 -16.35 4.99 -15.60
C SER A 206 -17.32 6.16 -15.79
N LYS A 207 -18.65 5.94 -15.74
CA LYS A 207 -19.66 7.00 -15.86
C LYS A 207 -20.02 7.65 -14.53
N ALA A 208 -19.78 6.99 -13.41
CA ALA A 208 -19.98 7.54 -12.07
C ALA A 208 -18.79 8.40 -11.61
N ASP A 209 -17.59 8.11 -12.15
CA ASP A 209 -16.33 8.75 -11.78
C ASP A 209 -15.88 9.86 -12.76
N SER A 210 -16.68 10.20 -13.78
CA SER A 210 -16.39 11.38 -14.60
C SER A 210 -16.57 12.64 -13.73
N PRO A 211 -15.52 13.43 -13.49
CA PRO A 211 -15.71 14.79 -13.00
C PRO A 211 -16.55 15.49 -14.05
N THR A 212 -17.70 16.03 -13.67
CA THR A 212 -18.44 16.95 -14.54
C THR A 212 -17.43 17.93 -15.12
N GLU A 213 -17.30 18.01 -16.44
CA GLU A 213 -16.38 18.85 -17.22
C GLU A 213 -16.56 20.35 -16.91
N LYS A 214 -16.18 20.77 -15.70
CA LYS A 214 -16.20 22.16 -15.28
C LYS A 214 -15.12 22.37 -14.22
N GLY A 215 -13.89 22.55 -14.70
CA GLY A 215 -12.90 23.33 -13.96
C GLY A 215 -11.54 22.69 -13.68
N MET A 216 -10.94 21.92 -14.59
CA MET A 216 -9.55 21.50 -14.38
C MET A 216 -8.70 21.30 -15.64
N TRP A 217 -8.71 22.29 -16.55
CA TRP A 217 -7.63 22.49 -17.52
C TRP A 217 -7.36 23.99 -17.77
N GLU A 218 -7.12 24.77 -16.72
CA GLU A 218 -6.39 26.04 -16.86
C GLU A 218 -5.36 26.12 -15.75
N GLY A 219 -4.11 25.84 -16.11
CA GLY A 219 -2.99 25.82 -15.18
C GLY A 219 -1.75 25.15 -15.74
N LEU A 220 -1.59 25.15 -17.07
CA LEU A 220 -0.30 24.88 -17.69
C LEU A 220 0.58 26.11 -17.44
N CYS A 221 1.50 25.96 -16.49
CA CYS A 221 2.64 26.84 -16.34
C CYS A 221 3.43 26.88 -17.66
N ILE A 222 3.29 27.96 -18.42
CA ILE A 222 4.34 28.41 -19.32
C ILE A 222 5.27 29.27 -18.44
N VAL A 223 6.42 28.70 -18.09
CA VAL A 223 7.55 29.49 -17.62
C VAL A 223 8.32 29.97 -18.86
N GLN A 224 8.73 31.23 -18.77
CA GLN A 224 9.15 32.18 -19.80
C GLN A 224 10.23 31.71 -20.78
#